data_AF-A0A6P1CWK6-F1
#
_entry.id   AF-A0A6P1CWK6-F1
#
_cell.length_a   1.000
_cell.length_b   1.000
_cell.length_c   1.000
_cell.angle_alpha   90.00
_cell.angle_beta   90.00
_cell.angle_gamma   90.00
#
_symmetry.space_group_name_H-M   'P 1'
#
loop_
_entity.id
_entity.type
_entity.pdbx_description
1 polymer ?
#
loop_
_entity_poly.entity_id
_entity_poly.type
_entity_poly.pdbx_seq_one_letter_code
_entity_poly.pdbx_strand_id
1 'polypeptide(L)'
;AEQDALALPTSPIAAATRHLIDTSLTPPVRNHSIRGFLFGRAIAGAQGLQPGADYDEEVMYLICALHDIGLGDIANGHQRFEVDGADYAAEFLERNGITDARVDTVWDAIAGHTSAFSDSP
;
A
#
# COMPACT_ATOMS: atom_id res chain seq x y z
N ALA A 1 -19.93 -17.27 5.43
CA ALA A 1 -19.33 -17.61 4.13
C ALA A 1 -17.83 -17.45 4.30
N GLU A 2 -17.06 -18.44 3.89
CA GLU A 2 -15.59 -18.33 3.90
C GLU A 2 -15.21 -17.19 2.95
N GLN A 3 -14.53 -16.16 3.45
CA GLN A 3 -14.04 -15.07 2.61
C GLN A 3 -12.99 -15.66 1.67
N ASP A 4 -13.10 -15.36 0.37
CA ASP A 4 -12.06 -15.72 -0.59
C ASP A 4 -10.74 -15.07 -0.15
N ALA A 5 -9.77 -15.89 0.25
CA ALA A 5 -8.48 -15.45 0.78
C ALA A 5 -7.71 -14.57 -0.23
N LEU A 6 -8.02 -14.68 -1.52
CA LEU A 6 -7.41 -13.92 -2.61
C LEU A 6 -8.20 -12.68 -3.02
N ALA A 7 -9.38 -12.44 -2.45
CA ALA A 7 -10.19 -11.27 -2.79
C ALA A 7 -9.49 -9.97 -2.40
N LEU A 8 -9.38 -9.02 -3.32
CA LEU A 8 -8.82 -7.70 -3.05
C LEU A 8 -9.93 -6.70 -2.67
N PRO A 9 -9.62 -5.63 -1.93
CA PRO A 9 -10.58 -4.54 -1.70
C PRO A 9 -11.11 -3.98 -3.03
N THR A 10 -12.41 -3.67 -3.07
CA THR A 10 -13.13 -3.25 -4.28
C THR A 10 -13.69 -1.84 -4.19
N SER A 11 -13.30 -1.08 -3.17
CA SER A 11 -13.68 0.33 -3.04
C SER A 11 -13.19 1.16 -4.24
N PRO A 12 -13.76 2.36 -4.45
CA PRO A 12 -13.31 3.23 -5.54
C PRO A 12 -11.81 3.52 -5.50
N ILE A 13 -11.24 3.79 -4.31
CA ILE A 13 -9.80 4.05 -4.19
C ILE A 13 -8.98 2.78 -4.45
N ALA A 14 -9.43 1.61 -4.00
CA ALA A 14 -8.72 0.36 -4.28
C ALA A 14 -8.70 0.03 -5.78
N ALA A 15 -9.81 0.24 -6.48
CA ALA A 15 -9.88 0.07 -7.92
C ALA A 15 -8.98 1.07 -8.68
N ALA A 16 -8.95 2.33 -8.24
CA ALA A 16 -8.06 3.35 -8.80
C ALA A 16 -6.58 2.98 -8.58
N THR A 17 -6.22 2.53 -7.38
CA THR A 17 -4.88 2.02 -7.06
C THR A 17 -4.50 0.84 -7.93
N ARG A 18 -5.42 -0.11 -8.14
CA ARG A 18 -5.17 -1.25 -9.03
C ARG A 18 -4.85 -0.80 -10.45
N HIS A 19 -5.62 0.14 -10.98
CA HIS A 19 -5.38 0.70 -12.30
C HIS A 19 -4.02 1.41 -12.40
N LEU A 20 -3.66 2.20 -11.38
CA LEU A 20 -2.39 2.90 -11.32
C LEU A 20 -1.20 1.93 -11.38
N ILE A 21 -1.19 0.89 -10.55
CA ILE A 21 -0.06 -0.06 -10.53
C ILE A 21 0.00 -0.93 -11.81
N ASP A 22 -1.14 -1.20 -12.44
CA ASP A 22 -1.19 -1.95 -13.71
C ASP A 22 -0.60 -1.16 -14.88
N THR A 23 -0.74 0.17 -14.85
CA THR A 23 -0.27 1.06 -15.91
C THR A 23 1.14 1.61 -15.67
N SER A 24 1.58 1.66 -14.40
CA SER A 24 2.80 2.36 -14.01
C SER A 24 3.95 1.43 -13.61
N LEU A 25 3.67 0.16 -13.29
CA LEU A 25 4.67 -0.79 -12.81
C LEU A 25 4.80 -2.00 -13.72
N THR A 26 6.03 -2.54 -13.77
CA THR A 26 6.30 -3.78 -14.48
C THR A 26 5.54 -4.97 -13.86
N PRO A 27 5.24 -6.04 -14.62
CA PRO A 27 4.52 -7.20 -14.09
C PRO A 27 5.13 -7.83 -12.83
N PRO A 28 6.46 -8.01 -12.72
CA PRO A 28 7.06 -8.56 -11.51
C PRO A 28 6.82 -7.68 -10.28
N VAL A 29 6.97 -6.35 -10.40
CA VAL A 29 6.83 -5.39 -9.29
C VAL A 29 5.38 -5.33 -8.82
N ARG A 30 4.40 -5.09 -9.71
CA ARG A 30 2.99 -5.07 -9.27
C ARG A 30 2.53 -6.41 -8.69
N ASN A 31 3.02 -7.54 -9.21
CA ASN A 31 2.68 -8.85 -8.66
C ASN A 31 3.30 -9.03 -7.27
N HIS A 32 4.49 -8.48 -7.02
CA HIS A 32 5.11 -8.45 -5.69
C HIS A 32 4.27 -7.62 -4.72
N SER A 33 3.86 -6.41 -5.10
CA SER A 33 2.99 -5.54 -4.28
C SER A 33 1.70 -6.26 -3.84
N ILE A 34 1.02 -6.95 -4.77
CA ILE A 34 -0.20 -7.71 -4.46
C ILE A 34 0.09 -8.92 -3.56
N ARG A 35 1.19 -9.65 -3.77
CA ARG A 35 1.58 -10.74 -2.85
C ARG A 35 1.89 -10.21 -1.46
N GLY A 36 2.52 -9.04 -1.34
CA GLY A 36 2.77 -8.38 -0.06
C GLY A 36 1.49 -8.19 0.75
N PHE A 37 0.44 -7.67 0.13
CA PHE A 37 -0.87 -7.54 0.75
C PHE A 37 -1.45 -8.89 1.20
N LEU A 38 -1.45 -9.90 0.33
CA LEU A 38 -2.01 -11.22 0.63
C LEU A 38 -1.25 -11.92 1.76
N PHE A 39 0.08 -11.77 1.81
CA PHE A 39 0.90 -12.28 2.91
C PHE A 39 0.61 -11.55 4.21
N GLY A 40 0.50 -10.21 4.19
CA GLY A 40 0.12 -9.42 5.35
C GLY A 40 -1.22 -9.87 5.94
N ARG A 41 -2.23 -10.06 5.07
CA ARG A 41 -3.55 -10.56 5.48
C ARG A 41 -3.47 -11.96 6.09
N ALA A 42 -2.73 -12.87 5.46
CA ALA A 42 -2.57 -14.23 5.97
C ALA A 42 -1.87 -14.27 7.34
N ILE A 43 -0.85 -13.43 7.54
CA ILE A 43 -0.15 -13.29 8.82
C ILE A 43 -1.09 -12.71 9.89
N ALA A 44 -1.83 -11.64 9.57
CA ALA A 44 -2.81 -11.05 10.47
C ALA A 44 -3.85 -12.09 10.92
N GLY A 45 -4.41 -12.85 9.97
CA GLY A 45 -5.35 -13.94 10.27
C GLY A 45 -4.73 -15.04 11.15
N ALA A 46 -3.49 -15.44 10.89
CA ALA A 46 -2.76 -16.41 11.73
C ALA A 46 -2.50 -15.90 13.16
N GLN A 47 -2.43 -14.58 13.35
CA GLN A 47 -2.32 -13.91 14.64
C GLN A 47 -3.67 -13.61 15.31
N GLY A 48 -4.78 -13.95 14.66
CA GLY A 48 -6.13 -13.69 15.16
C GLY A 48 -6.62 -12.25 14.96
N LEU A 49 -5.85 -11.39 14.28
CA LEU A 49 -6.21 -10.01 13.99
C LEU A 49 -7.32 -9.95 12.94
N GLN A 50 -8.35 -9.15 13.21
CA GLN A 50 -9.55 -9.01 12.40
C GLN A 50 -9.54 -7.68 11.62
N PRO A 51 -9.75 -7.71 10.29
CA PRO A 51 -9.90 -6.48 9.51
C PRO A 51 -11.11 -5.68 9.97
N GLY A 52 -10.97 -4.35 10.06
CA GLY A 52 -11.98 -3.42 10.56
C GLY A 52 -12.12 -3.34 12.09
N ALA A 53 -11.45 -4.22 12.84
CA ALA A 53 -11.37 -4.16 14.30
C ALA A 53 -9.93 -3.89 14.78
N ASP A 54 -8.96 -4.64 14.26
CA ASP A 54 -7.55 -4.54 14.66
C ASP A 54 -6.69 -3.76 13.65
N TYR A 55 -7.09 -3.76 12.38
CA TYR A 55 -6.42 -2.99 11.31
C TYR A 55 -7.39 -2.60 10.20
N ASP A 56 -7.10 -1.49 9.52
CA ASP A 56 -7.80 -1.08 8.31
C ASP A 56 -7.23 -1.84 7.10
N GLU A 57 -8.03 -2.74 6.54
CA GLU A 57 -7.64 -3.59 5.41
C GLU A 57 -7.44 -2.80 4.11
N GLU A 58 -8.24 -1.74 3.90
CA GLU A 58 -8.09 -0.87 2.73
C GLU A 58 -6.76 -0.12 2.82
N VAL A 59 -6.43 0.44 3.99
CA VAL A 59 -5.13 1.11 4.22
C VAL A 59 -3.97 0.13 4.02
N MET A 60 -4.05 -1.08 4.56
CA MET A 60 -3.02 -2.10 4.35
C MET A 60 -2.85 -2.43 2.85
N TYR A 61 -3.95 -2.55 2.12
CA TYR A 61 -3.91 -2.75 0.67
C TYR A 61 -3.24 -1.58 -0.05
N LEU A 62 -3.60 -0.34 0.28
CA LEU A 62 -3.03 0.85 -0.34
C LEU A 62 -1.51 0.93 -0.09
N ILE A 63 -1.06 0.69 1.15
CA ILE A 63 0.37 0.63 1.50
C ILE A 63 1.07 -0.43 0.64
N CYS A 64 0.61 -1.68 0.67
CA CYS A 64 1.28 -2.76 -0.05
C CYS A 64 1.25 -2.55 -1.57
N ALA A 65 0.15 -2.06 -2.13
CA ALA A 65 0.02 -1.81 -3.56
C ALA A 65 0.96 -0.69 -4.03
N LEU A 66 1.15 0.36 -3.21
CA LEU A 66 1.89 1.56 -3.59
C LEU A 66 3.34 1.61 -3.11
N HIS A 67 3.80 0.71 -2.22
CA HIS A 67 5.14 0.84 -1.61
C HIS A 67 6.31 0.91 -2.61
N ASP A 68 6.16 0.26 -3.76
CA ASP A 68 7.15 0.23 -4.84
C ASP A 68 6.80 1.19 -5.99
N ILE A 69 5.82 2.09 -5.83
CA ILE A 69 5.43 3.01 -6.90
C ILE A 69 6.60 3.90 -7.34
N GLY A 70 7.51 4.19 -6.42
CA GLY A 70 8.73 4.96 -6.69
C GLY A 70 9.75 4.28 -7.60
N LEU A 71 9.59 2.97 -7.87
CA LEU A 71 10.38 2.26 -8.88
C LEU A 71 9.85 2.47 -10.31
N GLY A 72 8.67 3.05 -10.46
CA GLY A 72 8.09 3.42 -11.76
C GLY A 72 8.47 4.85 -12.17
N ASP A 73 8.48 5.12 -13.48
CA ASP A 73 8.88 6.41 -14.03
C ASP A 73 8.01 7.60 -13.55
N ILE A 74 6.79 7.32 -13.06
CA ILE A 74 5.84 8.33 -12.58
C ILE A 74 6.19 8.91 -11.22
N ALA A 75 7.04 8.23 -10.45
CA ALA A 75 7.37 8.58 -9.06
C ALA A 75 8.87 8.35 -8.80
N ASN A 76 9.72 8.69 -9.77
CA ASN A 76 11.16 8.52 -9.69
C ASN A 76 11.84 9.91 -9.69
N GLY A 77 11.79 10.57 -8.53
CA GLY A 77 12.26 11.93 -8.31
C GLY A 77 13.76 12.00 -8.02
N HIS A 78 14.15 12.93 -7.12
CA HIS A 78 15.55 13.21 -6.79
C HIS A 78 15.96 12.69 -5.40
N GLN A 79 15.14 11.86 -4.77
CA GLN A 79 15.39 11.30 -3.45
C GLN A 79 15.34 9.78 -3.52
N ARG A 80 15.32 9.10 -2.36
CA ARG A 80 15.21 7.65 -2.37
C ARG A 80 13.80 7.24 -2.79
N PHE A 81 13.69 6.15 -3.55
CA PHE A 81 12.43 5.72 -4.15
C PHE A 81 11.30 5.50 -3.14
N GLU A 82 11.62 5.19 -1.87
CA GLU A 82 10.64 5.03 -0.81
C GLU A 82 9.93 6.35 -0.50
N VAL A 83 10.69 7.45 -0.45
CA VAL A 83 10.14 8.78 -0.15
C VAL A 83 9.42 9.35 -1.36
N ASP A 84 10.01 9.20 -2.57
CA ASP A 84 9.31 9.60 -3.80
C ASP A 84 8.00 8.82 -4.01
N GLY A 85 8.00 7.52 -3.68
CA GLY A 85 6.82 6.69 -3.71
C GLY A 85 5.77 7.11 -2.67
N ALA A 86 6.20 7.45 -1.46
CA ALA A 86 5.34 7.95 -0.40
C ALA A 86 4.68 9.28 -0.76
N ASP A 87 5.46 10.24 -1.26
CA ASP A 87 4.97 11.55 -1.73
C ASP A 87 3.93 11.38 -2.85
N TYR A 88 4.24 10.54 -3.84
CA TYR A 88 3.30 10.24 -4.93
C TYR A 88 2.02 9.58 -4.40
N ALA A 89 2.15 8.61 -3.50
CA ALA A 89 1.01 7.92 -2.91
C ALA A 89 0.10 8.91 -2.16
N ALA A 90 0.66 9.80 -1.35
CA ALA A 90 -0.12 10.82 -0.64
C ALA A 90 -0.89 11.73 -1.61
N GLU A 91 -0.20 12.29 -2.61
CA GLU A 91 -0.88 13.12 -3.63
C GLU A 91 -1.97 12.35 -4.38
N PHE A 92 -1.73 11.08 -4.71
CA PHE A 92 -2.70 10.22 -5.37
C PHE A 92 -3.96 10.01 -4.51
N LEU A 93 -3.79 9.73 -3.21
CA LEU A 93 -4.90 9.53 -2.28
C LEU A 93 -5.72 10.81 -2.11
N GLU A 94 -5.06 11.96 -1.93
CA GLU A 94 -5.71 13.27 -1.80
C GLU A 94 -6.51 13.64 -3.06
N ARG A 95 -5.94 13.43 -4.25
CA ARG A 95 -6.64 13.64 -5.53
C ARG A 95 -7.87 12.75 -5.70
N ASN A 96 -7.90 11.60 -5.03
CA ASN A 96 -9.04 10.70 -5.01
C ASN A 96 -9.97 10.90 -3.79
N GLY A 97 -9.80 12.00 -3.04
CA GLY A 97 -10.72 12.44 -1.99
C GLY A 97 -10.42 11.88 -0.60
N ILE A 98 -9.31 11.18 -0.41
CA ILE A 98 -8.86 10.74 0.92
C ILE A 98 -8.04 11.87 1.53
N THR A 99 -8.56 12.50 2.58
CA THR A 99 -7.94 13.69 3.22
C THR A 99 -7.88 13.57 4.74
N ASP A 100 -8.04 12.33 5.23
CA ASP A 100 -7.95 11.99 6.66
C ASP A 100 -6.58 11.37 6.99
N ALA A 101 -6.41 10.95 8.24
CA ALA A 101 -5.15 10.39 8.76
C ALA A 101 -4.65 9.12 8.03
N ARG A 102 -5.45 8.54 7.12
CA ARG A 102 -4.99 7.44 6.27
C ARG A 102 -3.90 7.89 5.30
N VAL A 103 -3.91 9.14 4.85
CA VAL A 103 -2.85 9.68 3.97
C VAL A 103 -1.51 9.61 4.69
N ASP A 104 -1.43 10.15 5.91
CA ASP A 104 -0.23 10.13 6.75
C ASP A 104 0.22 8.68 7.04
N THR A 105 -0.72 7.80 7.39
CA THR A 105 -0.42 6.39 7.67
C THR A 105 0.18 5.68 6.45
N VAL A 106 -0.35 5.94 5.25
CA VAL A 106 0.16 5.37 4.00
C VAL A 106 1.54 5.93 3.69
N TRP A 107 1.73 7.24 3.84
CA TRP A 107 3.00 7.89 3.60
C TRP A 107 4.10 7.33 4.52
N ASP A 108 3.87 7.30 5.83
CA ASP A 108 4.84 6.82 6.82
C ASP A 108 5.24 5.36 6.57
N ALA A 109 4.26 4.50 6.29
CA ALA A 109 4.52 3.09 6.03
C ALA A 109 5.33 2.89 4.74
N ILE A 110 5.07 3.66 3.69
CA ILE A 110 5.82 3.58 2.43
C ILE A 110 7.22 4.18 2.59
N ALA A 111 7.37 5.36 3.20
CA ALA A 111 8.70 5.95 3.39
C ALA A 111 9.62 5.08 4.25
N GLY A 112 9.05 4.34 5.21
CA GLY A 112 9.77 3.48 6.15
C GLY A 112 10.02 2.04 5.71
N HIS A 113 9.43 1.54 4.62
CA HIS A 113 9.30 0.09 4.39
C HIS A 113 10.62 -0.69 4.16
N THR A 114 11.70 -0.01 3.77
CA THR A 114 13.05 -0.61 3.65
C THR A 114 13.96 -0.27 4.83
N SER A 115 13.50 0.63 5.69
CA SER A 115 14.27 1.03 6.86
C SER A 115 13.98 0.04 7.97
N ALA A 116 15.03 -0.56 8.53
CA ALA A 116 14.87 -1.24 9.80
C ALA A 116 14.39 -0.20 10.82
N PHE A 117 13.26 -0.44 11.50
CA PHE A 117 12.99 0.21 12.77
C PHE A 117 14.06 -0.29 13.76
N SER A 118 15.28 0.22 13.65
CA SER A 118 16.28 0.10 14.70
C SER A 118 15.90 1.14 15.74
N ASP A 119 15.14 0.67 16.72
CA ASP A 119 14.67 1.39 17.90
C ASP A 119 13.73 2.58 17.60
N SER A 120 12.45 2.38 17.92
CA SER A 120 11.61 3.50 18.34
C SER A 120 12.29 4.17 19.55
N PRO A 121 12.36 5.51 19.62
CA PRO A 121 12.60 6.16 20.90
C PRO A 121 11.51 5.79 21.92
#